data_AF-A0A0V8JCU0-F1
#
_entry.id   AF-A0A0V8JCU0-F1
#
_cell.length_a   1.000
_cell.length_b   1.000
_cell.length_c   1.000
_cell.angle_alpha   90.00
_cell.angle_beta   90.00
_cell.angle_gamma   90.00
#
_symmetry.space_group_name_H-M   'P 1'
#
loop_
_entity.id
_entity.type
_entity.pdbx_description
1 polymer ?
#
loop_
_entity_poly.entity_id
_entity_poly.type
_entity_poly.pdbx_seq_one_letter_code
_entity_poly.pdbx_strand_id
1 'polypeptide(L)'
;MNLDDIWTRFLTAFRQADFIVSIEKKLVAGLPFLYILTSGTVSKEMIEETIKQEAIRAIKGMRLNAEIIYVRKEALLYVYRFRFLVPQEKMFCCGNLCEDCIRYQSAT
;
A
#
# COMPACT_ATOMS: atom_id res chain seq x y z
N MET A 1 -5.60 14.36 3.74
CA MET A 1 -5.30 12.95 4.11
C MET A 1 -3.85 12.66 3.74
N ASN A 2 -2.98 12.34 4.71
CA ASN A 2 -1.56 12.11 4.45
C ASN A 2 -1.30 10.61 4.18
N LEU A 3 -0.85 10.27 2.98
CA LEU A 3 -0.51 8.88 2.62
C LEU A 3 0.62 8.32 3.48
N ASP A 4 1.52 9.18 3.98
CA ASP A 4 2.64 8.74 4.83
C ASP A 4 2.16 8.24 6.19
N ASP A 5 1.08 8.80 6.74
CA ASP A 5 0.48 8.32 7.99
C ASP A 5 -0.12 6.92 7.81
N ILE A 6 -0.76 6.67 6.67
CA ILE A 6 -1.34 5.37 6.33
C ILE A 6 -0.23 4.33 6.14
N TRP A 7 0.83 4.69 5.43
CA TRP A 7 2.02 3.85 5.29
C TRP A 7 2.64 3.52 6.64
N THR A 8 2.75 4.51 7.54
CA THR A 8 3.32 4.32 8.87
C THR A 8 2.46 3.36 9.70
N ARG A 9 1.13 3.53 9.70
CA ARG A 9 0.19 2.63 10.37
C ARG A 9 0.27 1.21 9.83
N PHE A 10 0.24 1.07 8.50
CA PHE A 10 0.34 -0.22 7.81
C PHE A 10 1.63 -0.96 8.17
N LEU A 11 2.79 -0.30 8.03
CA LEU A 11 4.08 -0.93 8.30
C LEU A 11 4.25 -1.27 9.79
N THR A 12 3.73 -0.42 10.69
CA THR A 12 3.81 -0.67 12.14
C THR A 12 2.97 -1.87 12.54
N ALA A 13 1.73 -1.97 12.05
CA ALA A 13 0.86 -3.10 12.35
C ALA A 13 1.39 -4.40 11.74
N PHE A 14 1.90 -4.36 10.50
CA PHE A 14 2.46 -5.53 9.84
C PHE A 14 3.68 -6.12 10.56
N ARG A 15 4.50 -5.28 11.21
CA ARG A 15 5.64 -5.72 12.02
C ARG A 15 5.25 -6.53 13.26
N GLN A 16 4.00 -6.47 13.68
CA GLN A 16 3.53 -7.20 14.86
C GLN A 16 3.12 -8.64 14.54
N ALA A 17 3.13 -9.04 13.27
CA ALA A 17 2.85 -10.43 12.90
C ALA A 17 4.02 -11.36 13.30
N ASP A 18 3.71 -12.43 14.04
CA ASP A 18 4.70 -13.32 14.67
C ASP A 18 5.73 -13.93 13.70
N PHE A 19 5.37 -14.07 12.43
CA PHE A 19 6.22 -14.69 11.41
C PHE A 19 7.10 -13.68 10.64
N ILE A 20 7.02 -12.38 10.97
CA ILE A 20 7.76 -11.30 10.32
C ILE A 20 9.00 -10.93 11.14
N VAL A 21 10.17 -11.01 10.50
CA VAL A 21 11.43 -10.51 11.07
C VAL A 21 11.60 -9.03 10.76
N SER A 22 11.34 -8.64 9.51
CA SER A 22 11.41 -7.23 9.11
C SER A 22 10.55 -6.96 7.88
N ILE A 23 10.04 -5.74 7.80
CA ILE A 23 9.38 -5.20 6.61
C ILE A 23 9.92 -3.81 6.29
N GLU A 24 10.31 -3.62 5.03
CA GLU A 24 10.82 -2.38 4.48
C GLU A 24 10.05 -1.97 3.24
N LYS A 25 9.68 -0.69 3.18
CA LYS A 25 9.19 -0.03 1.96
C LYS A 25 10.38 0.55 1.21
N LYS A 26 10.57 0.18 -0.05
CA LYS A 26 11.56 0.80 -0.95
C LYS A 26 10.88 1.42 -2.16
N LEU A 27 11.30 2.61 -2.54
CA LEU A 27 10.84 3.27 -3.75
C LEU A 27 11.80 2.95 -4.89
N VAL A 28 11.30 2.32 -5.95
CA VAL A 28 12.08 2.01 -7.16
C VAL A 28 11.32 2.52 -8.37
N ALA A 29 11.94 3.41 -9.14
CA ALA A 29 11.31 4.09 -10.29
C ALA A 29 9.94 4.73 -9.93
N GLY A 30 9.86 5.35 -8.75
CA GLY A 30 8.61 5.97 -8.25
C GLY A 30 7.55 4.98 -7.77
N LEU A 31 7.84 3.66 -7.78
CA LEU A 31 6.90 2.64 -7.34
C LEU A 31 7.28 2.07 -5.97
N PRO A 32 6.34 1.98 -5.02
CA PRO A 32 6.58 1.36 -3.73
C PRO A 32 6.63 -0.17 -3.82
N PHE A 33 7.69 -0.73 -3.25
CA PHE A 33 7.91 -2.16 -3.07
C PHE A 33 8.03 -2.49 -1.58
N LEU A 34 7.44 -3.61 -1.18
CA LEU A 34 7.60 -4.21 0.13
C LEU A 34 8.62 -5.33 0.07
N TYR A 35 9.63 -5.24 0.92
CA TYR A 35 10.61 -6.28 1.18
C TYR A 35 10.29 -6.88 2.55
N ILE A 36 9.90 -8.14 2.57
CA ILE A 36 9.37 -8.82 3.75
C ILE A 36 10.28 -10.00 4.05
N LEU A 37 10.99 -9.94 5.18
CA LEU A 37 11.80 -11.05 5.68
C LEU A 37 10.99 -11.81 6.72
N THR A 38 10.85 -13.12 6.54
CA THR A 38 10.11 -14.00 7.46
C THR A 38 11.06 -14.78 8.36
N SER A 39 10.57 -15.20 9.53
CA SER A 39 11.34 -15.99 10.51
C SER A 39 11.53 -17.45 10.10
N GLY A 40 10.79 -17.90 9.07
CA GLY A 40 10.90 -19.25 8.50
C GLY A 40 10.14 -19.35 7.18
N THR A 41 9.94 -20.58 6.71
CA THR A 41 9.19 -20.84 5.47
C THR A 41 7.70 -20.58 5.71
N VAL A 42 7.20 -19.48 5.16
CA VAL A 42 5.79 -19.08 5.21
C VAL A 42 5.16 -19.19 3.82
N SER A 43 3.89 -19.60 3.72
CA SER A 43 3.22 -19.63 2.42
C SER A 43 3.03 -18.21 1.88
N LYS A 44 3.03 -18.08 0.55
CA LYS A 44 2.80 -16.79 -0.11
C LYS A 44 1.40 -16.25 0.27
N GLU A 45 0.43 -17.14 0.36
CA GLU A 45 -0.96 -16.87 0.67
C GLU A 45 -1.11 -16.23 2.04
N MET A 46 -0.41 -16.75 3.06
CA MET A 46 -0.43 -16.19 4.42
C MET A 46 0.14 -14.77 4.48
N ILE A 47 1.21 -14.51 3.72
CA ILE A 47 1.78 -13.15 3.61
C ILE A 47 0.78 -12.22 2.94
N GLU A 48 0.19 -12.65 1.81
CA GLU A 48 -0.79 -11.84 1.08
C GLU A 48 -2.06 -11.56 1.89
N GLU A 49 -2.56 -12.54 2.65
CA GLU A 49 -3.68 -12.36 3.58
C GLU A 49 -3.35 -11.34 4.65
N THR A 50 -2.15 -11.43 5.24
CA THR A 50 -1.71 -10.46 6.25
C THR A 50 -1.57 -9.06 5.65
N ILE A 51 -1.04 -8.93 4.42
CA ILE A 51 -0.93 -7.63 3.74
C ILE A 51 -2.32 -7.05 3.52
N LYS A 52 -3.27 -7.85 3.05
CA LYS A 52 -4.65 -7.42 2.82
C LYS A 52 -5.31 -6.98 4.13
N GLN A 53 -5.20 -7.77 5.20
CA GLN A 53 -5.80 -7.45 6.49
C GLN A 53 -5.25 -6.14 7.07
N GLU A 54 -3.93 -5.97 7.09
CA GLU A 54 -3.32 -4.75 7.63
C GLU A 54 -3.55 -3.54 6.72
N ALA A 55 -3.60 -3.72 5.41
CA ALA A 55 -3.96 -2.65 4.47
C ALA A 55 -5.39 -2.16 4.72
N ILE A 56 -6.36 -3.07 4.87
CA ILE A 56 -7.76 -2.75 5.18
C ILE A 56 -7.86 -2.00 6.50
N ARG A 57 -7.12 -2.44 7.53
CA ARG A 57 -7.08 -1.75 8.84
C ARG A 57 -6.52 -0.34 8.71
N ALA A 58 -5.43 -0.17 7.97
CA ALA A 58 -4.75 1.12 7.80
C ALA A 58 -5.63 2.17 7.08
N ILE A 59 -6.47 1.73 6.13
CA ILE A 59 -7.35 2.60 5.33
C ILE A 59 -8.81 2.62 5.83
N LYS A 60 -9.11 1.97 6.96
CA LYS A 60 -10.48 1.88 7.49
C LYS A 60 -11.09 3.28 7.68
N GLY A 61 -12.27 3.50 7.10
CA GLY A 61 -12.96 4.80 7.15
C GLY A 61 -12.46 5.81 6.12
N MET A 62 -11.48 5.45 5.29
CA MET A 62 -10.98 6.27 4.19
C MET A 62 -11.51 5.73 2.87
N ARG A 63 -11.76 6.62 1.90
CA ARG A 63 -12.01 6.21 0.52
C ARG A 63 -10.67 5.93 -0.15
N LEU A 64 -10.09 4.76 0.10
CA LEU A 64 -8.86 4.29 -0.52
C LEU A 64 -9.00 2.81 -0.86
N ASN A 65 -8.28 2.39 -1.89
CA ASN A 65 -8.09 0.98 -2.22
C ASN A 65 -6.62 0.60 -2.05
N ALA A 66 -6.31 -0.70 -2.12
CA ALA A 66 -4.93 -1.19 -2.13
C ALA A 66 -4.73 -2.19 -3.29
N GLU A 67 -3.59 -2.08 -3.96
CA GLU A 67 -3.12 -3.03 -4.97
C GLU A 67 -1.90 -3.76 -4.41
N ILE A 68 -1.90 -5.09 -4.53
CA ILE A 68 -0.77 -5.96 -4.19
C ILE A 68 -0.42 -6.83 -5.41
N ILE A 69 0.86 -6.84 -5.77
CA ILE A 69 1.39 -7.71 -6.82
C ILE A 69 2.65 -8.39 -6.33
N TYR A 70 2.65 -9.72 -6.33
CA TYR A 70 3.83 -10.51 -6.04
C TYR A 70 4.89 -10.34 -7.15
N VAL A 71 6.14 -10.08 -6.76
CA VAL A 71 7.25 -9.85 -7.69
C VAL A 71 8.18 -11.06 -7.71
N ARG A 72 8.75 -11.40 -6.54
CA ARG A 72 9.70 -12.52 -6.41
C ARG A 72 9.86 -12.95 -4.96
N LYS A 73 10.55 -14.09 -4.78
CA LYS A 73 11.02 -14.61 -3.51
C LYS A 73 12.48 -15.04 -3.65
N GLU A 74 13.26 -14.84 -2.60
CA GLU A 74 14.63 -15.32 -2.47
C GLU A 74 14.84 -15.83 -1.04
N ALA A 75 14.97 -17.16 -0.86
CA ALA A 75 14.98 -17.80 0.45
C ALA A 75 13.79 -17.38 1.34
N LEU A 76 14.01 -16.59 2.39
CA LEU A 76 12.99 -16.09 3.33
C LEU A 76 12.55 -14.65 3.04
N LEU A 77 13.07 -14.04 1.97
CA LEU A 77 12.75 -12.69 1.54
C LEU A 77 11.68 -12.72 0.44
N TYR A 78 10.57 -12.04 0.68
CA TYR A 78 9.49 -11.86 -0.27
C TYR A 78 9.44 -10.41 -0.73
N VAL A 79 9.22 -10.21 -2.04
CA VAL A 79 9.14 -8.88 -2.65
C VAL A 79 7.79 -8.72 -3.31
N TYR A 80 7.08 -7.65 -2.93
CA TYR A 80 5.80 -7.27 -3.50
C TYR A 80 5.85 -5.83 -4.01
N ARG A 81 5.15 -5.54 -5.10
CA ARG A 81 4.74 -4.18 -5.43
C ARG A 81 3.43 -3.90 -4.71
N PHE A 82 3.36 -2.81 -3.96
CA PHE A 82 2.17 -2.51 -3.15
C PHE A 82 1.83 -1.03 -3.17
N ARG A 83 0.59 -0.66 -3.50
CA ARG A 83 0.14 0.73 -3.55
C ARG A 83 -1.18 0.93 -2.82
N PHE A 84 -1.29 2.03 -2.09
CA PHE A 84 -2.59 2.61 -1.78
C PHE A 84 -3.06 3.45 -2.97
N LEU A 85 -4.29 3.23 -3.41
CA LEU A 85 -4.92 3.88 -4.55
C LEU A 85 -5.98 4.85 -4.04
N VAL A 86 -5.84 6.12 -4.40
CA VAL A 86 -6.91 7.10 -4.26
C VAL A 86 -8.01 6.82 -5.29
N PRO A 87 -9.29 6.92 -4.93
CA PRO A 87 -10.39 6.82 -5.87
C PRO A 87 -10.18 7.80 -7.01
N GLN A 88 -10.27 7.31 -8.24
CA GLN A 88 -10.30 8.13 -9.45
C GLN A 88 -11.71 8.72 -9.63
N GLU A 89 -12.30 9.27 -8.57
CA GLU A 89 -13.51 10.07 -8.71
C GLU A 89 -13.05 11.43 -9.26
N LYS A 90 -13.39 11.71 -10.52
CA LYS A 90 -13.29 13.09 -11.03
C LYS A 90 -14.20 13.96 -10.17
N MET A 91 -13.61 14.67 -9.23
CA MET A 91 -14.23 15.88 -8.73
C MET A 91 -14.09 16.92 -9.84
N PHE A 92 -15.21 17.27 -10.49
CA PHE A 92 -15.22 18.37 -11.44
C PHE A 92 -14.69 19.60 -10.73
N CYS A 93 -13.62 20.18 -11.26
CA CYS A 93 -13.18 21.44 -10.72
C CYS A 93 -14.11 22.55 -11.20
N CYS A 94 -15.00 23.01 -10.31
CA CYS A 94 -16.02 24.01 -10.60
C CYS A 94 -15.48 25.45 -10.71
N GLY A 95 -14.18 25.67 -10.47
CA GLY A 95 -13.55 26.99 -10.55
C GLY A 95 -13.67 27.86 -9.29
N ASN A 96 -14.33 27.39 -8.23
CA ASN A 96 -14.58 28.16 -7.01
C ASN A 96 -13.51 27.99 -5.91
N LEU A 97 -12.28 27.56 -6.26
CA LEU A 97 -11.17 27.38 -5.29
C LEU A 97 -11.51 26.46 -4.10
N CYS A 98 -12.27 25.39 -4.34
CA CYS A 98 -12.55 24.40 -3.31
C CYS A 98 -11.25 23.67 -2.89
N GLU A 99 -11.12 23.36 -1.61
CA GLU A 99 -9.92 22.73 -1.04
C GLU A 99 -9.58 21.35 -1.65
N ASP A 100 -10.57 20.69 -2.28
CA ASP A 100 -10.49 19.33 -2.82
C ASP A 100 -10.63 19.27 -4.37
N CYS A 101 -10.25 20.33 -5.11
CA CYS A 101 -10.41 20.41 -6.57
C CYS A 101 -9.24 19.77 -7.35
N ILE A 102 -9.49 18.83 -8.27
CA ILE A 102 -8.47 18.31 -9.20
C ILE A 102 -8.84 18.68 -10.65
N ARG A 103 -7.91 19.30 -11.40
CA ARG A 103 -8.16 19.75 -12.78
C ARG A 103 -8.33 18.56 -13.72
N TYR A 104 -9.49 18.45 -14.36
CA TYR A 104 -9.74 17.47 -15.41
C TYR A 104 -8.89 17.78 -16.65
N GLN A 105 -8.06 16.82 -17.09
CA GLN A 105 -7.36 16.88 -18.37
C GLN A 105 -8.07 15.96 -19.37
N SER A 106 -8.71 16.54 -20.38
CA SER A 106 -9.22 15.81 -21.53
C SER A 106 -8.03 15.38 -22.39
N ALA A 107 -7.83 14.06 -22.53
CA ALA A 107 -6.86 13.51 -23.47
C ALA A 107 -7.20 14.00 -24.89
N THR A 108 -6.22 14.64 -25.54
CA THR A 108 -6.29 15.06 -26.95
C THR A 108 -5.77 13.93 -27.82
#